data_AF-W2T2R0-F1
#
_entry.id   AF-W2T2R0-F1
#
_cell.length_a   1.000
_cell.length_b   1.000
_cell.length_c   1.000
_cell.angle_alpha   90.00
_cell.angle_beta   90.00
_cell.angle_gamma   90.00
#
_symmetry.space_group_name_H-M   'P 1'
#
loop_
_entity.id
_entity.type
_entity.pdbx_description
1 polymer ?
#
loop_
_entity_poly.entity_id
_entity_poly.type
_entity_poly.pdbx_seq_one_letter_code
_entity_poly.pdbx_strand_id
1 'polypeptide(L)'
;MFEGYEEWQHQRRDVAAFLAHVLQETGETDVSLYKCTAEGQYCKKDAVLDFWYPCNETVETHAGNTYHKGCYFGRGALQLSWNYNYGLFQQFLLSKGIKVDLINNPNLVMTKMDPPLAMLASLWFYMTPQPPKPSMHSIVIGDWRQSEKNRRAGFSGPIFGPTSLVINNECGGEDPEEPGGPGESRRIKAFKWFCKYFGVPSGSERSLSCKGMIDNFDAVPHMYSWQPDWGNMWRSRACDCEPAAYGGPLPYYDQKIYPSRFSKENERNRLRCVYSIYKNPDIFRLNEENSPCLKHKPRISLTKTGIKK
;
A
#
# COMPACT_ATOMS: atom_id res chain seq x y z
N MET A 1 18.00 15.69 -11.06
CA MET A 1 17.51 17.08 -10.99
C MET A 1 16.01 16.98 -11.07
N PHE A 2 15.28 17.41 -10.05
CA PHE A 2 13.81 17.36 -10.08
C PHE A 2 13.33 18.45 -11.05
N GLU A 3 12.54 18.09 -12.06
CA GLU A 3 12.08 19.07 -13.05
C GLU A 3 11.03 20.01 -12.45
N GLY A 4 11.11 21.30 -12.74
CA GLY A 4 10.04 22.27 -12.52
C GLY A 4 10.02 23.02 -11.18
N TYR A 5 10.69 22.55 -10.12
CA TYR A 5 10.79 23.26 -8.84
C TYR A 5 12.18 23.12 -8.19
N GLU A 6 12.51 24.06 -7.32
CA GLU A 6 13.71 23.99 -6.47
C GLU A 6 13.59 22.88 -5.42
N GLU A 7 14.71 22.35 -4.93
CA GLU A 7 14.72 21.25 -3.94
C GLU A 7 13.90 21.59 -2.68
N TRP A 8 14.08 22.79 -2.14
CA TRP A 8 13.34 23.25 -0.95
C TRP A 8 11.84 23.39 -1.24
N GLN A 9 11.45 23.69 -2.48
CA GLN A 9 10.05 23.74 -2.88
C GLN A 9 9.45 22.33 -2.93
N HIS A 10 10.18 21.35 -3.46
CA HIS A 10 9.74 19.95 -3.42
C HIS A 10 9.50 19.46 -2.00
N GLN A 11 10.42 19.75 -1.07
CA GLN A 11 10.27 19.34 0.33
C GLN A 11 8.99 19.93 0.96
N ARG A 12 8.75 21.23 0.77
CA ARG A 12 7.57 21.90 1.33
C ARG A 12 6.27 21.46 0.64
N ARG A 13 6.29 21.22 -0.67
CA ARG A 13 5.14 20.68 -1.42
C ARG A 13 4.81 19.25 -0.97
N ASP A 14 5.81 18.42 -0.73
CA ASP A 14 5.63 17.05 -0.24
C ASP A 14 4.98 17.03 1.16
N VAL A 15 5.43 17.90 2.07
CA VAL A 15 4.78 18.11 3.38
C VAL A 15 3.35 18.64 3.21
N ALA A 16 3.13 19.62 2.32
CA ALA A 16 1.80 20.15 2.03
C ALA A 16 0.84 19.07 1.53
N ALA A 17 1.31 18.18 0.65
CA ALA A 17 0.51 17.08 0.10
C ALA A 17 0.15 16.05 1.17
N PHE A 18 1.10 15.67 2.03
CA PHE A 18 0.83 14.80 3.17
C PHE A 18 -0.25 15.40 4.08
N LEU A 19 -0.09 16.66 4.49
CA LEU A 19 -1.04 17.34 5.38
C LEU A 19 -2.41 17.56 4.73
N ALA A 20 -2.47 17.81 3.42
CA ALA A 20 -3.72 17.93 2.68
C ALA A 20 -4.53 16.64 2.72
N HIS A 21 -3.87 15.49 2.54
CA HIS A 21 -4.54 14.20 2.69
C HIS A 21 -4.93 13.91 4.14
N VAL A 22 -4.07 14.22 5.12
CA VAL A 22 -4.43 14.07 6.54
C VAL A 22 -5.69 14.86 6.89
N LEU A 23 -5.77 16.12 6.42
CA LEU A 23 -6.95 16.96 6.66
C LEU A 23 -8.21 16.34 6.07
N GLN A 24 -8.15 15.79 4.85
CA GLN A 24 -9.30 15.12 4.25
C GLN A 24 -9.68 13.82 4.98
N GLU A 25 -8.71 12.99 5.33
CA GLU A 25 -8.97 11.68 5.96
C GLU A 25 -9.46 11.79 7.41
N THR A 26 -9.14 12.89 8.10
CA THR A 26 -9.45 13.04 9.53
C THR A 26 -10.35 14.23 9.87
N GLY A 27 -10.65 15.11 8.91
CA GLY A 27 -11.41 16.35 9.13
C GLY A 27 -12.90 16.15 9.43
N GLU A 28 -13.46 15.00 9.05
CA GLU A 28 -14.89 14.66 9.20
C GLU A 28 -15.10 13.25 9.77
N THR A 29 -14.27 12.82 10.73
CA THR A 29 -14.43 11.47 11.31
C THR A 29 -15.75 11.36 12.09
N ASP A 30 -16.66 10.53 11.59
CA ASP A 30 -17.87 10.10 12.31
C ASP A 30 -17.60 8.79 13.05
N VAL A 31 -17.67 8.84 14.39
CA VAL A 31 -17.48 7.67 15.26
C VAL A 31 -18.44 6.52 14.92
N SER A 32 -19.62 6.83 14.36
CA SER A 32 -20.63 5.86 13.99
C SER A 32 -20.18 4.88 12.90
N LEU A 33 -19.18 5.27 12.10
CA LEU A 33 -18.59 4.48 11.03
C LEU A 33 -17.54 3.46 11.53
N TYR A 34 -17.08 3.59 12.78
CA TYR A 34 -16.07 2.72 13.37
C TYR A 34 -16.68 1.57 14.18
N LYS A 35 -17.71 0.95 13.62
CA LYS A 35 -18.37 -0.22 14.23
C LYS A 35 -17.74 -1.48 13.69
N CYS A 36 -17.30 -2.33 14.60
CA CYS A 36 -16.64 -3.57 14.26
C CYS A 36 -17.63 -4.71 13.95
N THR A 37 -18.67 -4.41 13.15
CA THR A 37 -19.63 -5.41 12.64
C THR A 37 -19.07 -6.09 11.39
N ALA A 38 -19.82 -7.02 10.79
CA ALA A 38 -19.42 -7.68 9.56
C ALA A 38 -19.17 -6.67 8.41
N GLU A 39 -19.99 -5.62 8.31
CA GLU A 39 -19.89 -4.58 7.30
C GLU A 39 -18.68 -3.65 7.52
N GLY A 40 -18.33 -3.41 8.79
CA GLY A 40 -17.23 -2.55 9.20
C GLY A 40 -15.93 -3.30 9.49
N GLN A 41 -15.81 -4.57 9.10
CA GLN A 41 -14.62 -5.37 9.38
C GLN A 41 -13.42 -4.97 8.51
N TYR A 42 -13.68 -4.48 7.29
CA TYR A 42 -12.65 -4.19 6.26
C TYR A 42 -11.70 -5.38 6.09
N CYS A 43 -12.24 -6.59 5.96
CA CYS A 43 -11.42 -7.78 5.79
C CYS A 43 -11.66 -8.44 4.45
N LYS A 44 -10.58 -8.60 3.67
CA LYS A 44 -10.60 -9.32 2.40
C LYS A 44 -10.06 -10.73 2.63
N LYS A 45 -10.78 -11.72 2.10
CA LYS A 45 -10.46 -13.15 2.22
C LYS A 45 -10.19 -13.76 0.85
N ASP A 46 -9.10 -14.51 0.74
CA ASP A 46 -8.80 -15.45 -0.33
C ASP A 46 -7.69 -16.39 0.15
N ALA A 47 -7.54 -17.57 -0.46
CA ALA A 47 -6.64 -18.60 0.05
C ALA A 47 -5.18 -18.14 0.24
N VAL A 48 -4.67 -17.29 -0.67
CA VAL A 48 -3.28 -16.81 -0.60
C VAL A 48 -3.19 -15.65 0.39
N LEU A 49 -4.16 -14.74 0.37
CA LEU A 49 -4.20 -13.64 1.32
C LEU A 49 -4.39 -14.12 2.77
N ASP A 50 -5.25 -15.10 3.01
CA ASP A 50 -5.51 -15.66 4.34
C ASP A 50 -4.27 -16.36 4.91
N PHE A 51 -3.43 -16.95 4.05
CA PHE A 51 -2.13 -17.46 4.48
C PHE A 51 -1.22 -16.35 5.04
N TRP A 52 -1.20 -15.19 4.38
CA TRP A 52 -0.30 -14.09 4.72
C TRP A 52 -0.85 -13.19 5.83
N TYR A 53 -2.08 -12.73 5.67
CA TYR A 53 -2.76 -11.68 6.42
C TYR A 53 -4.20 -12.09 6.75
N PRO A 54 -4.42 -13.16 7.53
CA PRO A 54 -5.75 -13.69 7.82
C PRO A 54 -6.62 -12.67 8.55
N CYS A 55 -7.93 -12.76 8.33
CA CYS A 55 -8.91 -12.09 9.19
C CYS A 55 -8.91 -12.75 10.58
N ASN A 56 -8.90 -11.96 11.65
CA ASN A 56 -9.19 -12.50 12.98
C ASN A 56 -10.71 -12.72 13.12
N GLU A 57 -11.12 -14.00 13.10
CA GLU A 57 -12.51 -14.46 13.17
C GLU A 57 -13.09 -14.44 14.60
N THR A 58 -12.31 -14.06 15.61
CA THR A 58 -12.82 -13.96 16.98
C THR A 58 -13.92 -12.92 17.04
N VAL A 59 -15.06 -13.30 17.60
CA VAL A 59 -16.21 -12.42 17.81
C VAL A 59 -16.57 -12.32 19.29
N GLU A 60 -17.20 -11.22 19.66
CA GLU A 60 -17.83 -11.00 20.96
C GLU A 60 -19.25 -10.45 20.77
N THR A 61 -20.19 -10.89 21.59
CA THR A 61 -21.57 -10.41 21.54
C THR A 61 -21.83 -9.48 22.72
N HIS A 62 -22.23 -8.25 22.43
CA HIS A 62 -22.56 -7.23 23.43
C HIS A 62 -23.95 -6.66 23.12
N ALA A 63 -24.88 -6.74 24.08
CA ALA A 63 -26.26 -6.23 23.95
C ALA A 63 -26.96 -6.66 22.65
N GLY A 64 -26.78 -7.94 22.24
CA GLY A 64 -27.39 -8.50 21.04
C GLY A 64 -26.67 -8.19 19.72
N ASN A 65 -25.60 -7.39 19.75
CA ASN A 65 -24.78 -7.08 18.58
C ASN A 65 -23.49 -7.91 18.59
N THR A 66 -23.11 -8.46 17.44
CA THR A 66 -21.85 -9.20 17.26
C THR A 66 -20.76 -8.26 16.75
N TYR A 67 -19.62 -8.28 17.42
CA TYR A 67 -18.44 -7.49 17.07
C TYR A 67 -17.25 -8.40 16.83
N HIS A 68 -16.41 -8.09 15.85
CA HIS A 68 -15.17 -8.80 15.62
C HIS A 68 -14.05 -8.26 16.54
N LYS A 69 -13.00 -9.04 16.78
CA LYS A 69 -11.74 -8.51 17.32
C LYS A 69 -10.83 -7.99 16.21
N GLY A 70 -10.87 -8.63 15.05
CA GLY A 70 -10.12 -8.26 13.85
C GLY A 70 -10.86 -7.28 12.97
N CYS A 71 -10.94 -6.01 13.37
CA CYS A 71 -11.43 -4.96 12.48
C CYS A 71 -10.31 -4.07 11.96
N TYR A 72 -10.25 -3.98 10.64
CA TYR A 72 -9.21 -3.28 9.90
C TYR A 72 -9.74 -2.01 9.25
N PHE A 73 -10.71 -1.34 9.86
CA PHE A 73 -11.13 0.02 9.47
C PHE A 73 -9.98 1.03 9.65
N GLY A 74 -10.18 2.23 9.12
CA GLY A 74 -9.19 3.30 9.12
C GLY A 74 -8.63 3.65 10.49
N ARG A 75 -7.30 3.64 10.63
CA ARG A 75 -6.59 4.16 11.81
C ARG A 75 -5.43 5.05 11.40
N GLY A 76 -5.13 6.04 12.22
CA GLY A 76 -4.08 7.03 11.98
C GLY A 76 -4.48 8.10 10.97
N ALA A 77 -3.52 8.97 10.68
CA ALA A 77 -3.73 10.21 9.92
C ALA A 77 -4.12 9.99 8.45
N LEU A 78 -3.74 8.86 7.84
CA LEU A 78 -4.17 8.46 6.49
C LEU A 78 -5.09 7.23 6.49
N GLN A 79 -5.79 6.98 7.61
CA GLN A 79 -6.84 5.96 7.75
C GLN A 79 -6.45 4.58 7.18
N LEU A 80 -5.32 4.03 7.64
CA LEU A 80 -4.84 2.71 7.24
C LEU A 80 -5.97 1.68 7.42
N SER A 81 -6.39 1.07 6.31
CA SER A 81 -7.55 0.16 6.25
C SER A 81 -7.20 -1.12 5.53
N TRP A 82 -7.94 -2.20 5.80
CA TRP A 82 -7.79 -3.56 5.26
C TRP A 82 -6.69 -4.43 5.89
N ASN A 83 -7.03 -5.70 6.17
CA ASN A 83 -6.13 -6.70 6.75
C ASN A 83 -4.77 -6.80 6.06
N TYR A 84 -4.73 -6.77 4.72
CA TYR A 84 -3.49 -6.82 3.96
C TYR A 84 -2.59 -5.60 4.20
N ASN A 85 -3.16 -4.41 4.37
CA ASN A 85 -2.38 -3.20 4.65
C ASN A 85 -1.83 -3.20 6.08
N TYR A 86 -2.63 -3.62 7.07
CA TYR A 86 -2.15 -3.85 8.44
C TYR A 86 -1.01 -4.88 8.46
N GLY A 87 -1.17 -5.96 7.69
CA GLY A 87 -0.16 -7.00 7.54
C GLY A 87 1.12 -6.51 6.88
N LEU A 88 1.04 -5.76 5.78
CA LEU A 88 2.19 -5.16 5.10
C LEU A 88 2.92 -4.15 6.00
N PHE A 89 2.17 -3.31 6.72
CA PHE A 89 2.75 -2.38 7.69
C PHE A 89 3.45 -3.12 8.85
N GLN A 90 2.84 -4.19 9.38
CA GLN A 90 3.48 -5.06 10.37
C GLN A 90 4.81 -5.66 9.86
N GLN A 91 4.88 -6.09 8.59
CA GLN A 91 6.13 -6.58 8.00
C GLN A 91 7.19 -5.47 7.90
N PHE A 92 6.77 -4.25 7.54
CA PHE A 92 7.66 -3.10 7.56
C PHE A 92 8.20 -2.83 8.97
N LEU A 93 7.33 -2.79 9.99
CA LEU A 93 7.74 -2.61 11.39
C LEU A 93 8.73 -3.68 11.85
N LEU A 94 8.47 -4.94 11.51
CA LEU A 94 9.37 -6.05 11.82
C LEU A 94 10.76 -5.86 11.19
N SER A 95 10.82 -5.35 9.95
CA SER A 95 12.09 -5.03 9.26
C SER A 95 12.90 -3.94 9.97
N LYS A 96 12.22 -3.12 10.78
CA LYS A 96 12.82 -2.07 11.62
C LYS A 96 13.02 -2.54 13.07
N GLY A 97 12.83 -3.82 13.37
CA GLY A 97 12.98 -4.38 14.71
C GLY A 97 11.79 -4.14 15.64
N ILE A 98 10.70 -3.53 15.16
CA ILE A 98 9.50 -3.26 15.94
C ILE A 98 8.55 -4.45 15.81
N LYS A 99 8.45 -5.25 16.87
CA LYS A 99 7.58 -6.42 16.91
C LYS A 99 6.20 -6.04 17.46
N VAL A 100 5.17 -6.21 16.65
CA VAL A 100 3.75 -6.03 16.99
C VAL A 100 2.90 -7.02 16.21
N ASP A 101 1.72 -7.33 16.72
CA ASP A 101 0.74 -8.17 16.04
C ASP A 101 -0.50 -7.35 15.72
N LEU A 102 -0.45 -6.68 14.56
CA LEU A 102 -1.50 -5.81 14.05
C LEU A 102 -2.64 -6.60 13.38
N ILE A 103 -2.40 -7.87 13.03
CA ILE A 103 -3.45 -8.74 12.48
C ILE A 103 -4.43 -9.14 13.58
N ASN A 104 -3.92 -9.56 14.73
CA ASN A 104 -4.78 -9.94 15.86
C ASN A 104 -5.17 -8.76 16.74
N ASN A 105 -4.36 -7.70 16.80
CA ASN A 105 -4.58 -6.53 17.65
C ASN A 105 -4.48 -5.21 16.83
N PRO A 106 -5.40 -4.96 15.87
CA PRO A 106 -5.31 -3.80 14.98
C PRO A 106 -5.37 -2.45 15.72
N ASN A 107 -5.98 -2.41 16.91
CA ASN A 107 -6.01 -1.22 17.77
C ASN A 107 -4.63 -0.73 18.23
N LEU A 108 -3.59 -1.58 18.17
CA LEU A 108 -2.21 -1.17 18.47
C LEU A 108 -1.74 -0.01 17.58
N VAL A 109 -2.29 0.14 16.38
CA VAL A 109 -2.00 1.31 15.52
C VAL A 109 -2.31 2.62 16.24
N MET A 110 -3.39 2.67 17.04
CA MET A 110 -3.79 3.87 17.78
C MET A 110 -3.23 3.94 19.19
N THR A 111 -3.06 2.82 19.88
CA THR A 111 -2.71 2.81 21.31
C THR A 111 -1.22 2.80 21.59
N LYS A 112 -0.38 2.39 20.63
CA LYS A 112 1.07 2.34 20.84
C LYS A 112 1.73 3.68 20.51
N MET A 113 2.43 4.25 21.51
CA MET A 113 3.07 5.56 21.45
C MET A 113 4.61 5.53 21.40
N ASP A 114 5.24 4.39 21.67
CA ASP A 114 6.70 4.22 21.61
C ASP A 114 7.09 3.01 20.72
N PRO A 115 7.36 3.24 19.42
CA PRO A 115 7.11 4.49 18.68
C PRO A 115 5.61 4.70 18.35
N PRO A 116 5.18 5.91 17.97
CA PRO A 116 3.78 6.21 17.66
C PRO A 116 3.35 5.57 16.35
N LEU A 117 2.62 4.45 16.44
CA LEU A 117 2.29 3.65 15.27
C LEU A 117 1.32 4.35 14.32
N ALA A 118 0.42 5.19 14.82
CA ALA A 118 -0.55 5.92 14.00
C ALA A 118 0.13 6.82 12.97
N MET A 119 1.19 7.54 13.38
CA MET A 119 1.95 8.41 12.48
C MET A 119 2.86 7.58 11.56
N LEU A 120 3.51 6.54 12.08
CA LEU A 120 4.34 5.65 11.27
C LEU A 120 3.53 4.93 10.19
N ALA A 121 2.30 4.51 10.48
CA ALA A 121 1.40 3.90 9.51
C ALA A 121 1.07 4.86 8.37
N SER A 122 0.73 6.11 8.70
CA SER A 122 0.44 7.16 7.73
C SER A 122 1.64 7.48 6.84
N LEU A 123 2.82 7.68 7.44
CA LEU A 123 4.05 7.94 6.69
C LEU A 123 4.43 6.72 5.83
N TRP A 124 4.29 5.51 6.37
CA TRP A 124 4.53 4.28 5.61
C TRP A 124 3.62 4.22 4.38
N PHE A 125 2.33 4.47 4.53
CA PHE A 125 1.38 4.45 3.41
C PHE A 125 1.72 5.53 2.37
N TYR A 126 2.07 6.75 2.81
CA TYR A 126 2.45 7.86 1.94
C TYR A 126 3.75 7.59 1.14
N MET A 127 4.72 6.93 1.78
CA MET A 127 6.06 6.72 1.22
C MET A 127 6.22 5.41 0.46
N THR A 128 5.32 4.44 0.64
CA THR A 128 5.50 3.06 0.13
C THR A 128 4.68 2.81 -1.13
N PRO A 129 5.30 2.46 -2.26
CA PRO A 129 4.57 2.04 -3.44
C PRO A 129 3.90 0.68 -3.21
N GLN A 130 2.68 0.54 -3.73
CA GLN A 130 1.92 -0.69 -3.75
C GLN A 130 1.62 -1.06 -5.21
N PRO A 131 2.52 -1.80 -5.89
CA PRO A 131 2.40 -2.06 -7.33
C PRO A 131 0.97 -2.49 -7.73
N PRO A 132 0.37 -1.85 -8.75
CA PRO A 132 0.97 -0.87 -9.66
C PRO A 132 0.98 0.58 -9.16
N LYS A 133 0.37 0.89 -8.01
CA LYS A 133 0.34 2.25 -7.49
C LYS A 133 1.75 2.73 -7.09
N PRO A 134 2.24 3.87 -7.61
CA PRO A 134 3.44 4.52 -7.08
C PRO A 134 3.17 5.03 -5.64
N SER A 135 4.21 5.46 -4.92
CA SER A 135 3.96 6.14 -3.65
C SER A 135 3.49 7.57 -3.89
N MET A 136 2.67 8.11 -2.99
CA MET A 136 2.20 9.49 -3.10
C MET A 136 3.39 10.46 -3.09
N HIS A 137 4.38 10.22 -2.23
CA HIS A 137 5.64 10.93 -2.24
C HIS A 137 6.31 10.99 -3.62
N SER A 138 6.45 9.83 -4.28
CA SER A 138 7.10 9.76 -5.60
C SER A 138 6.36 10.57 -6.68
N ILE A 139 5.03 10.67 -6.59
CA ILE A 139 4.22 11.51 -7.48
C ILE A 139 4.53 12.99 -7.24
N VAL A 140 4.51 13.43 -5.98
CA VAL A 140 4.66 14.84 -5.60
C VAL A 140 6.07 15.37 -5.89
N ILE A 141 7.10 14.53 -5.73
CA ILE A 141 8.48 14.90 -6.08
C ILE A 141 8.81 14.66 -7.57
N GLY A 142 7.92 14.00 -8.33
CA GLY A 142 8.09 13.75 -9.76
C GLY A 142 8.92 12.51 -10.11
N ASP A 143 9.26 11.66 -9.15
CA ASP A 143 10.00 10.40 -9.33
C ASP A 143 9.06 9.20 -9.54
N TRP A 144 8.13 9.32 -10.48
CA TRP A 144 7.14 8.28 -10.78
C TRP A 144 6.99 8.07 -12.28
N ARG A 145 6.57 6.87 -12.66
CA ARG A 145 6.43 6.45 -14.07
C ARG A 145 4.99 6.50 -14.52
N GLN A 146 4.73 7.20 -15.62
CA GLN A 146 3.40 7.38 -16.20
C GLN A 146 3.27 6.61 -17.51
N SER A 147 2.03 6.34 -17.93
CA SER A 147 1.78 5.85 -19.29
C SER A 147 2.12 6.94 -20.31
N GLU A 148 2.44 6.52 -21.54
CA GLU A 148 2.71 7.46 -22.64
C GLU A 148 1.55 8.43 -22.85
N LYS A 149 0.30 7.95 -22.75
CA LYS A 149 -0.90 8.77 -22.94
C LYS A 149 -1.06 9.79 -21.82
N ASN A 150 -0.88 9.37 -20.56
CA ASN A 150 -0.96 10.27 -19.42
C ASN A 150 0.13 11.35 -19.46
N ARG A 151 1.36 10.99 -19.84
CA ARG A 151 2.44 11.96 -20.03
C ARG A 151 2.08 13.01 -21.09
N ARG A 152 1.56 12.58 -22.25
CA ARG A 152 1.10 13.50 -23.32
C ARG A 152 -0.09 14.37 -22.89
N ALA A 153 -0.94 13.86 -21.99
CA ALA A 153 -2.06 14.60 -21.42
C ALA A 153 -1.66 15.55 -20.28
N GLY A 154 -0.37 15.65 -19.94
CA GLY A 154 0.14 16.57 -18.92
C GLY A 154 0.15 16.00 -17.50
N PHE A 155 -0.11 14.71 -17.31
CA PHE A 155 0.05 14.02 -16.03
C PHE A 155 1.48 13.50 -15.92
N SER A 156 2.44 14.40 -15.71
CA SER A 156 3.86 14.08 -15.58
C SER A 156 4.59 15.09 -14.71
N GLY A 157 5.76 14.70 -14.21
CA GLY A 157 6.56 15.52 -13.31
C GLY A 157 5.94 15.61 -11.90
N PRO A 158 6.36 16.62 -11.10
CA PRO A 158 5.97 16.77 -9.70
C PRO A 158 4.57 17.39 -9.53
N ILE A 159 3.57 16.53 -9.47
CA ILE A 159 2.14 16.91 -9.45
C ILE A 159 1.42 16.33 -8.23
N PHE A 160 0.21 16.81 -7.93
CA PHE A 160 -0.58 16.38 -6.77
C PHE A 160 -1.70 15.41 -7.17
N GLY A 161 -2.46 15.71 -8.23
CA GLY A 161 -3.69 14.99 -8.59
C GLY A 161 -3.67 13.46 -8.50
N PRO A 162 -2.68 12.75 -9.09
CA PRO A 162 -2.63 11.29 -9.03
C PRO A 162 -2.52 10.69 -7.62
N THR A 163 -2.18 11.47 -6.58
CA THR A 163 -2.20 10.97 -5.20
C THR A 163 -3.62 10.68 -4.72
N SER A 164 -4.63 11.42 -5.21
CA SER A 164 -6.05 11.16 -4.95
C SER A 164 -6.53 9.83 -5.57
N LEU A 165 -5.95 9.46 -6.71
CA LEU A 165 -6.14 8.14 -7.33
C LEU A 165 -5.49 7.02 -6.49
N VAL A 166 -4.32 7.27 -5.91
CA VAL A 166 -3.63 6.31 -5.03
C VAL A 166 -4.46 6.03 -3.78
N ILE A 167 -4.88 7.08 -3.06
CA ILE A 167 -5.50 6.96 -1.73
C ILE A 167 -6.93 6.41 -1.79
N ASN A 168 -7.80 6.93 -2.67
CA ASN A 168 -9.21 6.54 -2.66
C ASN A 168 -9.90 6.55 -4.04
N ASN A 169 -9.14 6.53 -5.14
CA ASN A 169 -9.71 6.54 -6.50
C ASN A 169 -10.66 7.73 -6.76
N GLU A 170 -10.34 8.89 -6.18
CA GLU A 170 -11.15 10.11 -6.28
C GLU A 170 -10.57 11.03 -7.37
N CYS A 171 -11.20 11.05 -8.55
CA CYS A 171 -10.78 11.87 -9.71
C CYS A 171 -11.91 12.80 -10.25
N GLY A 172 -12.72 13.37 -9.34
CA GLY A 172 -13.85 14.25 -9.64
C GLY A 172 -13.48 15.71 -9.98
N GLY A 173 -12.27 16.15 -9.64
CA GLY A 173 -11.78 17.52 -9.74
C GLY A 173 -12.09 18.37 -8.50
N GLU A 174 -11.56 19.59 -8.53
CA GLU A 174 -11.99 20.63 -7.60
C GLU A 174 -13.34 21.21 -8.02
N ASP A 175 -14.23 21.35 -7.05
CA ASP A 175 -15.40 22.20 -7.15
C ASP A 175 -15.01 23.60 -6.66
N PRO A 176 -14.98 24.63 -7.51
CA PRO A 176 -14.55 25.96 -7.10
C PRO A 176 -15.53 26.67 -6.16
N GLU A 177 -16.81 26.28 -6.16
CA GLU A 177 -17.89 26.97 -5.46
C GLU A 177 -18.18 26.34 -4.09
N GLU A 178 -18.04 25.01 -3.96
CA GLU A 178 -18.43 24.27 -2.74
C GLU A 178 -17.23 23.91 -1.85
N PRO A 179 -17.03 24.53 -0.67
CA PRO A 179 -15.91 24.23 0.21
C PRO A 179 -15.86 22.76 0.69
N GLY A 180 -17.03 22.15 0.90
CA GLY A 180 -17.20 20.79 1.45
C GLY A 180 -17.47 19.69 0.42
N GLY A 181 -17.20 19.95 -0.87
CA GLY A 181 -17.54 19.03 -1.98
C GLY A 181 -16.85 17.65 -1.94
N PRO A 182 -16.80 16.92 -3.08
CA PRO A 182 -16.22 15.58 -3.14
C PRO A 182 -14.78 15.49 -2.60
N GLY A 183 -14.34 14.29 -2.19
CA GLY A 183 -13.07 14.09 -1.48
C GLY A 183 -11.84 14.70 -2.18
N GLU A 184 -11.72 14.56 -3.50
CA GLU A 184 -10.61 15.18 -4.25
C GLU A 184 -10.66 16.72 -4.20
N SER A 185 -11.84 17.32 -4.27
CA SER A 185 -12.01 18.79 -4.18
C SER A 185 -11.45 19.32 -2.87
N ARG A 186 -11.82 18.69 -1.75
CA ARG A 186 -11.30 19.04 -0.42
C ARG A 186 -9.78 18.84 -0.30
N ARG A 187 -9.23 17.76 -0.88
CA ARG A 187 -7.77 17.54 -0.94
C ARG A 187 -7.06 18.65 -1.71
N ILE A 188 -7.59 19.05 -2.87
CA ILE A 188 -7.00 20.11 -3.70
C ILE A 188 -7.00 21.45 -2.95
N LYS A 189 -8.12 21.81 -2.33
CA LYS A 189 -8.24 23.04 -1.53
C LYS A 189 -7.28 23.05 -0.35
N ALA A 190 -7.18 21.93 0.37
CA ALA A 190 -6.23 21.77 1.46
C ALA A 190 -4.78 21.91 0.96
N PHE A 191 -4.43 21.29 -0.17
CA PHE A 191 -3.10 21.38 -0.75
C PHE A 191 -2.76 22.82 -1.16
N LYS A 192 -3.67 23.52 -1.84
CA LYS A 192 -3.52 24.96 -2.18
C LYS A 192 -3.28 25.79 -0.91
N TRP A 193 -4.03 25.53 0.15
CA TRP A 193 -3.89 26.24 1.43
C TRP A 193 -2.52 25.99 2.09
N PHE A 194 -2.09 24.73 2.20
CA PHE A 194 -0.78 24.40 2.78
C PHE A 194 0.38 24.92 1.93
N CYS A 195 0.30 24.84 0.60
CA CYS A 195 1.30 25.44 -0.29
C CYS A 195 1.43 26.95 -0.07
N LYS A 196 0.30 27.67 0.05
CA LYS A 196 0.29 29.09 0.40
C LYS A 196 0.92 29.35 1.76
N TYR A 197 0.58 28.55 2.77
CA TYR A 197 1.15 28.66 4.12
C TYR A 197 2.68 28.47 4.13
N PHE A 198 3.20 27.51 3.36
CA PHE A 198 4.63 27.24 3.24
C PHE A 198 5.38 28.13 2.23
N GLY A 199 4.68 29.06 1.56
CA GLY A 199 5.28 29.95 0.58
C GLY A 199 5.82 29.23 -0.67
N VAL A 200 5.10 28.21 -1.15
CA VAL A 200 5.45 27.45 -2.36
C VAL A 200 4.30 27.41 -3.36
N PRO A 201 4.60 27.31 -4.67
CA PRO A 201 3.56 27.11 -5.68
C PRO A 201 2.90 25.73 -5.52
N SER A 202 1.57 25.68 -5.65
CA SER A 202 0.82 24.42 -5.72
C SER A 202 1.00 23.73 -7.09
N GLY A 203 1.08 24.52 -8.16
CA GLY A 203 1.17 24.07 -9.55
C GLY A 203 -0.05 24.51 -10.36
N SER A 204 -0.11 24.13 -11.63
CA SER A 204 -1.25 24.42 -12.51
C SER A 204 -2.47 23.57 -12.13
N GLU A 205 -3.69 24.00 -12.48
CA GLU A 205 -4.91 23.22 -12.20
C GLU A 205 -4.83 21.77 -12.72
N ARG A 206 -4.19 21.55 -13.88
CA ARG A 206 -3.94 20.20 -14.43
C ARG A 206 -3.09 19.33 -13.51
N SER A 207 -2.14 19.93 -12.78
CA SER A 207 -1.29 19.19 -11.84
C SER A 207 -2.01 18.82 -10.54
N LEU A 208 -3.15 19.44 -10.23
CA LEU A 208 -3.82 19.30 -8.94
C LEU A 208 -4.87 18.19 -8.92
N SER A 209 -5.41 17.81 -10.08
CA SER A 209 -6.43 16.77 -10.15
C SER A 209 -6.01 15.60 -11.04
N CYS A 210 -6.44 14.38 -10.70
CA CYS A 210 -6.38 13.22 -11.59
C CYS A 210 -7.57 13.14 -12.56
N LYS A 211 -8.51 14.09 -12.51
CA LYS A 211 -9.62 14.17 -13.47
C LYS A 211 -9.10 14.28 -14.90
N GLY A 212 -9.51 13.32 -15.73
CA GLY A 212 -9.11 13.23 -17.14
C GLY A 212 -7.80 12.47 -17.36
N MET A 213 -7.24 11.80 -16.35
CA MET A 213 -6.25 10.74 -16.58
C MET A 213 -6.85 9.69 -17.51
N ILE A 214 -6.10 9.30 -18.53
CA ILE A 214 -6.55 8.41 -19.61
C ILE A 214 -6.41 6.95 -19.18
N ASP A 215 -5.25 6.62 -18.62
CA ASP A 215 -4.96 5.28 -18.15
C ASP A 215 -4.80 5.26 -16.61
N ASN A 216 -5.19 4.15 -15.98
CA ASN A 216 -4.86 3.87 -14.58
C ASN A 216 -3.40 3.42 -14.44
N PHE A 217 -2.92 3.25 -13.20
CA PHE A 217 -1.52 2.90 -12.92
C PHE A 217 -1.09 1.54 -13.49
N ASP A 218 -2.04 0.64 -13.74
CA ASP A 218 -1.82 -0.69 -14.33
C ASP A 218 -1.45 -0.67 -15.83
N ALA A 219 -1.65 0.45 -16.51
CA ALA A 219 -1.22 0.61 -17.91
C ALA A 219 0.31 0.67 -18.08
N VAL A 220 1.05 0.93 -17.01
CA VAL A 220 2.49 0.69 -17.00
C VAL A 220 2.69 -0.75 -16.47
N PRO A 221 3.34 -1.64 -17.25
CA PRO A 221 3.42 -3.06 -16.94
C PRO A 221 4.44 -3.32 -15.82
N HIS A 222 4.02 -3.05 -14.57
CA HIS A 222 4.85 -3.24 -13.38
C HIS A 222 4.07 -3.75 -12.17
N MET A 223 2.83 -4.19 -12.38
CA MET A 223 2.07 -4.95 -11.38
C MET A 223 2.64 -6.37 -11.29
N TYR A 224 3.75 -6.50 -10.56
CA TYR A 224 4.38 -7.79 -10.29
C TYR A 224 4.29 -8.15 -8.82
N SER A 225 4.08 -9.43 -8.55
CA SER A 225 4.20 -10.02 -7.23
C SER A 225 5.01 -11.31 -7.28
N TRP A 226 5.60 -11.69 -6.14
CA TRP A 226 6.31 -12.96 -6.02
C TRP A 226 5.31 -14.11 -5.95
N GLN A 227 5.47 -15.07 -6.87
CA GLN A 227 4.58 -16.22 -7.06
C GLN A 227 5.42 -17.48 -7.27
N PRO A 228 4.87 -18.70 -7.09
CA PRO A 228 5.56 -19.91 -7.47
C PRO A 228 6.09 -19.83 -8.90
N ASP A 229 7.32 -20.31 -9.12
CA ASP A 229 7.94 -20.44 -10.44
C ASP A 229 7.25 -21.59 -11.22
N TRP A 230 6.02 -21.33 -11.66
CA TRP A 230 5.11 -22.31 -12.26
C TRP A 230 5.78 -23.09 -13.40
N GLY A 231 6.59 -22.38 -14.21
CA GLY A 231 7.28 -22.96 -15.35
C GLY A 231 8.39 -23.95 -14.98
N ASN A 232 8.86 -23.96 -13.73
CA ASN A 232 9.97 -24.79 -13.29
C ASN A 232 9.66 -25.67 -12.06
N MET A 233 8.39 -25.77 -11.63
CA MET A 233 7.97 -26.63 -10.50
C MET A 233 8.24 -28.13 -10.72
N TRP A 234 8.36 -28.56 -11.98
CA TRP A 234 8.65 -29.94 -12.37
C TRP A 234 10.12 -30.35 -12.21
N ARG A 235 11.03 -29.39 -11.98
CA ARG A 235 12.47 -29.67 -11.95
C ARG A 235 12.89 -30.43 -10.69
N SER A 236 13.92 -31.28 -10.83
CA SER A 236 14.57 -31.96 -9.70
C SER A 236 15.54 -31.03 -8.94
N ARG A 237 15.00 -29.94 -8.42
CA ARG A 237 15.66 -28.96 -7.55
C ARG A 237 14.63 -28.37 -6.60
N ALA A 238 15.06 -27.62 -5.59
CA ALA A 238 14.13 -26.95 -4.69
C ALA A 238 13.21 -25.99 -5.47
N CYS A 239 11.91 -26.00 -5.12
CA CYS A 239 10.95 -25.01 -5.60
C CYS A 239 11.43 -23.59 -5.33
N ASP A 240 11.08 -22.70 -6.24
CA ASP A 240 11.45 -21.30 -6.17
C ASP A 240 10.23 -20.44 -6.54
N CYS A 241 10.40 -19.13 -6.42
CA CYS A 241 9.43 -18.14 -6.84
C CYS A 241 10.03 -17.20 -7.90
N GLU A 242 9.15 -16.69 -8.76
CA GLU A 242 9.47 -15.69 -9.77
C GLU A 242 8.46 -14.52 -9.71
N PRO A 243 8.82 -13.33 -10.24
CA PRO A 243 7.86 -12.24 -10.41
C PRO A 243 6.84 -12.59 -11.50
N ALA A 244 5.55 -12.56 -11.17
CA ALA A 244 4.46 -12.77 -12.13
C ALA A 244 3.61 -11.50 -12.28
N ALA A 245 3.09 -11.26 -13.49
CA ALA A 245 2.40 -10.03 -13.90
C ALA A 245 0.96 -9.90 -13.36
N TYR A 246 0.75 -10.21 -12.08
CA TYR A 246 -0.53 -10.00 -11.40
C TYR A 246 -0.33 -9.66 -9.93
N GLY A 247 -1.34 -9.01 -9.33
CA GLY A 247 -1.31 -8.55 -7.96
C GLY A 247 -1.32 -9.71 -6.96
N GLY A 248 -0.56 -9.55 -5.88
CA GLY A 248 -0.47 -10.54 -4.80
C GLY A 248 0.06 -9.91 -3.51
N PRO A 249 -0.01 -10.63 -2.37
CA PRO A 249 0.35 -10.10 -1.06
C PRO A 249 1.85 -9.86 -0.87
N LEU A 250 2.69 -10.36 -1.77
CA LEU A 250 4.14 -10.21 -1.76
C LEU A 250 4.58 -9.36 -2.95
N PRO A 251 4.69 -8.03 -2.81
CA PRO A 251 5.03 -7.17 -3.93
C PRO A 251 6.44 -7.46 -4.45
N TYR A 252 6.60 -7.36 -5.77
CA TYR A 252 7.89 -7.29 -6.44
C TYR A 252 8.16 -5.85 -6.87
N TYR A 253 9.37 -5.36 -6.58
CA TYR A 253 9.81 -4.02 -6.94
C TYR A 253 10.86 -4.10 -8.04
N ASP A 254 10.46 -3.91 -9.31
CA ASP A 254 11.39 -3.80 -10.43
C ASP A 254 12.36 -2.62 -10.21
N GLN A 255 13.67 -2.91 -10.23
CA GLN A 255 14.75 -1.94 -10.06
C GLN A 255 14.75 -0.84 -11.14
N LYS A 256 14.12 -1.09 -12.29
CA LYS A 256 13.98 -0.12 -13.37
C LYS A 256 12.89 0.92 -13.10
N ILE A 257 12.04 0.70 -12.10
CA ILE A 257 10.83 1.50 -11.83
C ILE A 257 10.82 2.04 -10.41
N TYR A 258 11.26 1.23 -9.45
CA TYR A 258 11.23 1.59 -8.04
C TYR A 258 12.62 1.92 -7.51
N PRO A 259 12.73 2.90 -6.59
CA PRO A 259 13.98 3.20 -5.91
C PRO A 259 14.61 1.96 -5.28
N SER A 260 15.95 1.86 -5.33
CA SER A 260 16.72 0.69 -4.92
C SER A 260 16.37 0.19 -3.50
N ARG A 261 15.99 1.09 -2.60
CA ARG A 261 15.53 0.78 -1.23
C ARG A 261 14.38 -0.24 -1.19
N PHE A 262 13.48 -0.24 -2.17
CA PHE A 262 12.39 -1.20 -2.26
C PHE A 262 12.84 -2.52 -2.89
N SER A 263 13.70 -2.47 -3.90
CA SER A 263 14.24 -3.69 -4.51
C SER A 263 15.05 -4.55 -3.54
N LYS A 264 15.60 -3.97 -2.46
CA LYS A 264 16.24 -4.73 -1.36
C LYS A 264 15.27 -5.70 -0.65
N GLU A 265 13.97 -5.43 -0.74
CA GLU A 265 12.93 -6.29 -0.15
C GLU A 265 12.56 -7.48 -1.03
N ASN A 266 13.00 -7.49 -2.30
CA ASN A 266 12.67 -8.53 -3.25
C ASN A 266 13.15 -9.91 -2.80
N GLU A 267 14.40 -10.03 -2.33
CA GLU A 267 14.89 -11.34 -1.87
C GLU A 267 14.12 -11.81 -0.63
N ARG A 268 13.80 -10.89 0.30
CA ARG A 268 12.96 -11.24 1.45
C ARG A 268 11.59 -11.74 1.00
N ASN A 269 10.95 -11.06 0.05
CA ASN A 269 9.64 -11.46 -0.45
C ASN A 269 9.70 -12.76 -1.28
N ARG A 270 10.77 -12.99 -2.05
CA ARG A 270 11.03 -14.27 -2.72
C ARG A 270 11.10 -15.40 -1.70
N LEU A 271 11.92 -15.26 -0.65
CA LEU A 271 12.05 -16.28 0.40
C LEU A 271 10.74 -16.52 1.15
N ARG A 272 9.92 -15.48 1.36
CA ARG A 272 8.56 -15.60 1.92
C ARG A 272 7.66 -16.39 0.97
N CYS A 273 7.71 -16.12 -0.33
CA CYS A 273 6.97 -16.90 -1.31
C CYS A 273 7.39 -18.39 -1.28
N VAL A 274 8.70 -18.67 -1.28
CA VAL A 274 9.21 -20.05 -1.17
C VAL A 274 8.74 -20.69 0.14
N TYR A 275 8.75 -19.96 1.26
CA TYR A 275 8.16 -20.42 2.52
C TYR A 275 6.71 -20.86 2.36
N SER A 276 5.87 -20.09 1.66
CA SER A 276 4.46 -20.46 1.46
C SER A 276 4.29 -21.74 0.65
N ILE A 277 5.10 -21.96 -0.39
CA ILE A 277 5.07 -23.19 -1.19
C ILE A 277 5.28 -24.43 -0.33
N TYR A 278 6.32 -24.44 0.52
CA TYR A 278 6.60 -25.62 1.36
C TYR A 278 5.70 -25.70 2.59
N LYS A 279 5.20 -24.57 3.09
CA LYS A 279 4.39 -24.56 4.31
C LYS A 279 2.95 -24.99 4.05
N ASN A 280 2.38 -24.60 2.91
CA ASN A 280 1.02 -24.93 2.53
C ASN A 280 0.90 -24.96 0.99
N PRO A 281 1.39 -26.00 0.32
CA PRO A 281 1.41 -26.09 -1.15
C PRO A 281 -0.01 -26.09 -1.76
N ASP A 282 -1.02 -26.52 -1.02
CA ASP A 282 -2.41 -26.61 -1.47
C ASP A 282 -3.02 -25.24 -1.83
N ILE A 283 -2.57 -24.14 -1.20
CA ILE A 283 -3.05 -22.79 -1.56
C ILE A 283 -2.72 -22.42 -3.00
N PHE A 284 -1.74 -23.10 -3.59
CA PHE A 284 -1.29 -22.96 -4.97
C PHE A 284 -1.67 -24.18 -5.83
N ARG A 285 -2.45 -25.13 -5.29
CA ARG A 285 -2.81 -26.41 -5.93
C ARG A 285 -1.59 -27.26 -6.31
N LEU A 286 -0.53 -27.17 -5.51
CA LEU A 286 0.71 -27.90 -5.71
C LEU A 286 0.71 -29.18 -4.87
N ASN A 287 1.26 -30.26 -5.41
CA ASN A 287 1.56 -31.49 -4.67
C ASN A 287 2.79 -32.17 -5.27
N GLU A 288 3.29 -33.25 -4.65
CA GLU A 288 4.50 -33.92 -5.13
C GLU A 288 4.37 -34.59 -6.50
N GLU A 289 3.14 -34.80 -7.00
CA GLU A 289 2.86 -35.40 -8.31
C GLU A 289 3.00 -34.36 -9.43
N ASN A 290 2.41 -33.18 -9.24
CA ASN A 290 2.44 -32.09 -10.23
C ASN A 290 3.63 -31.13 -10.03
N SER A 291 4.27 -31.16 -8.86
CA SER A 291 5.38 -30.28 -8.47
C SER A 291 6.52 -31.04 -7.78
N PRO A 292 7.25 -31.90 -8.54
CA PRO A 292 8.43 -32.63 -8.05
C PRO A 292 9.45 -31.82 -7.26
N CYS A 293 9.57 -30.51 -7.49
CA CYS A 293 10.47 -29.64 -6.74
C CYS A 293 10.23 -29.67 -5.21
N LEU A 294 9.01 -30.01 -4.77
CA LEU A 294 8.63 -30.08 -3.35
C LEU A 294 9.44 -31.15 -2.59
N LYS A 295 9.93 -32.19 -3.29
CA LYS A 295 10.77 -33.24 -2.71
C LYS A 295 12.17 -32.72 -2.33
N HIS A 296 12.57 -31.56 -2.86
CA HIS A 296 13.89 -31.00 -2.67
C HIS A 296 13.85 -29.81 -1.71
N LYS A 297 14.13 -30.02 -0.42
CA LYS A 297 14.10 -28.94 0.56
C LYS A 297 15.19 -27.90 0.32
N PRO A 298 14.90 -26.59 0.48
CA PRO A 298 15.92 -25.54 0.43
C PRO A 298 16.96 -25.75 1.53
N ARG A 299 18.22 -25.41 1.23
CA ARG A 299 19.35 -25.50 2.19
C ARG A 299 19.34 -24.40 3.25
N ILE A 300 18.35 -23.51 3.20
CA ILE A 300 18.17 -22.39 4.12
C ILE A 300 16.91 -22.62 4.98
N SER A 301 16.92 -22.06 6.19
CA SER A 301 15.73 -22.09 7.04
C SER A 301 14.79 -20.99 6.56
N LEU A 302 13.59 -21.39 6.13
CA LEU A 302 12.56 -20.49 5.66
C LEU A 302 11.66 -20.08 6.82
N THR A 303 11.25 -18.80 6.83
CA THR A 303 10.33 -18.26 7.83
C THR A 303 9.23 -17.46 7.16
N LYS A 304 8.08 -17.32 7.83
CA LYS A 304 6.96 -16.48 7.36
C LYS A 304 7.39 -15.01 7.13
N THR A 305 8.45 -14.56 7.77
CA THR A 305 8.93 -13.18 7.70
C THR A 305 10.06 -13.01 6.69
N GLY A 306 10.59 -14.10 6.12
CA GLY A 306 11.76 -14.07 5.23
C GLY A 306 13.05 -13.65 5.92
N ILE A 307 13.05 -13.52 7.25
CA ILE A 307 14.23 -13.17 8.04
C ILE A 307 14.81 -14.48 8.59
N LYS A 308 16.09 -14.73 8.31
CA LYS A 308 16.94 -15.65 9.05
C LYS A 308 17.97 -14.78 9.79
N LYS A 309 17.93 -14.79 11.12
CA LYS A 309 19.08 -14.35 11.92
C LYS A 309 20.09 -15.48 11.96
#